data_AF-A0A1V5MPR0-F1
#
_entry.id   AF-A0A1V5MPR0-F1
#
_cell.length_a   1.000
_cell.length_b   1.000
_cell.length_c   1.000
_cell.angle_alpha   90.00
_cell.angle_beta   90.00
_cell.angle_gamma   90.00
#
_symmetry.space_group_name_H-M   'P 1'
#
loop_
_entity.id
_entity.type
_entity.pdbx_description
1 polymer ?
#
loop_
_entity_poly.entity_id
_entity_poly.type
_entity_poly.pdbx_seq_one_letter_code
_entity_poly.pdbx_strand_id
1 'polypeptide(L)' 'MLVAKDAVKKDINQYYVLAVDENSMAQKKFITPGENHEELVEVIEGLSAGEKVITLSVNIEPGTRVLVKP' A
#
# COMPACT_ATOMS: atom_id res chain seq x y z
N MET A 1 -2.59 -4.80 -10.94
CA MET A 1 -3.25 -3.56 -10.42
C MET A 1 -2.20 -2.49 -10.26
N LEU A 2 -2.50 -1.22 -10.54
CA LEU A 2 -1.51 -0.13 -10.43
C LEU A 2 -1.66 0.60 -9.09
N VAL A 3 -0.54 0.83 -8.40
CA VAL A 3 -0.47 1.66 -7.18
C VAL A 3 0.59 2.74 -7.35
N ALA A 4 0.46 3.86 -6.62
CA ALA A 4 1.48 4.89 -6.60
C ALA A 4 2.80 4.31 -6.09
N LYS A 5 3.90 4.62 -6.76
CA LYS A 5 5.24 4.12 -6.40
C LYS A 5 5.64 4.49 -4.98
N ASP A 6 5.27 5.69 -4.53
CA ASP A 6 5.53 6.19 -3.18
C ASP A 6 4.77 5.43 -2.08
N ALA A 7 3.71 4.71 -2.44
CA ALA A 7 2.98 3.85 -1.51
C ALA A 7 3.70 2.51 -1.24
N VAL A 8 4.58 2.09 -2.16
CA VAL A 8 5.29 0.81 -2.07
C VAL A 8 6.50 0.98 -1.17
N LYS A 9 6.49 0.26 -0.05
CA LYS A 9 7.58 0.22 0.92
C LYS A 9 8.29 -1.13 0.84
N LYS A 10 9.57 -1.15 1.24
CA LYS A 10 10.37 -2.37 1.30
C LYS A 10 10.81 -2.62 2.73
N ASP A 11 10.57 -3.83 3.23
CA ASP A 11 11.04 -4.31 4.53
C ASP A 11 12.00 -5.46 4.32
N ILE A 12 13.30 -5.21 4.54
CA ILE A 12 14.44 -6.13 4.32
C ILE A 12 14.41 -6.79 2.92
N ASN A 13 13.62 -7.85 2.75
CA ASN A 13 13.50 -8.65 1.53
C ASN A 13 12.11 -8.66 0.87
N GLN A 14 11.10 -8.01 1.44
CA GLN A 14 9.73 -8.08 0.92
C GLN A 14 9.11 -6.69 0.73
N TYR A 15 8.37 -6.53 -0.35
CA TYR A 15 7.60 -5.31 -0.62
C TYR A 15 6.26 -5.37 0.08
N TYR A 16 5.80 -4.22 0.57
CA TYR A 16 4.51 -4.09 1.21
C TYR A 16 3.91 -2.71 0.95
N VAL A 17 2.61 -2.61 1.13
CA VAL A 17 1.90 -1.33 1.22
C VAL A 17 1.16 -1.25 2.55
N LEU A 18 0.73 -0.05 2.91
CA LEU A 18 -0.25 0.14 3.97
C LEU A 18 -1.63 0.29 3.32
N ALA A 19 -2.48 -0.71 3.52
CA ALA A 19 -3.88 -0.67 3.11
C ALA A 19 -4.75 -0.20 4.29
N VAL A 20 -5.92 0.37 4.02
CA VAL A 20 -6.89 0.78 5.04
C VAL A 20 -8.05 -0.19 5.04
N ASP A 21 -8.33 -0.79 6.20
CA ASP A 21 -9.47 -1.70 6.36
C ASP A 21 -10.80 -0.95 6.59
N GLU A 22 -11.89 -1.71 6.70
CA GLU A 22 -13.24 -1.17 6.93
C GLU A 22 -13.39 -0.42 8.26
N ASN A 23 -12.53 -0.72 9.24
CA ASN A 23 -12.49 -0.04 10.53
C ASN A 23 -11.60 1.22 10.51
N SER A 24 -11.17 1.66 9.32
CA SER A 24 -10.25 2.78 9.12
C SER A 24 -8.88 2.57 9.79
N MET A 25 -8.39 1.33 9.82
CA MET A 25 -7.09 0.99 10.40
C MET A 25 -6.08 0.70 9.30
N ALA A 26 -4.84 1.17 9.48
CA ALA A 26 -3.73 0.86 8.58
C ALA A 26 -3.26 -0.59 8.79
N GLN A 27 -3.22 -1.36 7.71
CA GLN A 27 -2.82 -2.76 7.67
C GLN A 27 -1.60 -2.93 6.77
N LYS A 28 -0.57 -3.59 7.28
CA LYS A 28 0.60 -3.98 6.46
C LYS A 28 0.18 -5.14 5.55
N LYS A 29 0.18 -4.92 4.24
CA LYS A 29 -0.06 -5.98 3.25
C LYS A 29 1.17 -6.18 2.40
N PHE A 30 1.73 -7.38 2.47
CA PHE A 30 2.82 -7.78 1.59
C PHE A 30 2.32 -7.91 0.16
N ILE A 31 3.14 -7.49 -0.78
CA ILE A 31 2.81 -7.49 -2.19
C ILE A 31 3.93 -8.13 -3.01
N THR A 32 3.54 -8.66 -4.16
CA THR A 32 4.47 -9.05 -5.22
C THR A 32 4.41 -7.97 -6.31
N PRO A 33 5.41 -7.07 -6.38
CA PRO A 33 5.45 -6.08 -7.44
C PRO A 33 5.82 -6.73 -8.77
N GLY A 34 5.24 -6.21 -9.86
CA GLY A 34 5.54 -6.54 -11.24
C GLY A 34 6.30 -5.42 -11.93
N GLU A 35 5.81 -4.99 -13.09
CA GLU A 35 6.46 -3.92 -13.85
C GLU A 35 6.39 -2.57 -13.12
N ASN A 36 7.48 -1.80 -13.23
CA ASN A 36 7.51 -0.42 -12.79
C ASN A 36 7.19 0.49 -13.97
N HIS A 37 6.24 1.39 -13.78
CA HIS A 37 5.97 2.53 -14.66
C HIS A 37 6.53 3.80 -13.99
N GLU A 38 6.53 4.95 -14.69
CA GLU A 38 7.18 6.18 -14.22
C GLU A 38 6.81 6.53 -12.77
N GLU A 39 5.51 6.67 -12.48
CA GLU A 39 4.98 7.03 -11.15
C GLU A 39 4.18 5.91 -10.47
N LEU A 40 4.01 4.77 -11.16
CA LEU A 40 3.15 3.67 -10.74
C LEU A 40 3.91 2.34 -10.70
N VAL A 41 3.48 1.44 -9.83
CA VAL A 41 4.00 0.08 -9.74
C VAL A 41 2.85 -0.89 -9.95
N GLU A 42 3.05 -1.87 -10.83
CA GLU A 42 2.13 -2.98 -10.94
C GLU A 42 2.26 -3.89 -9.72
N VAL A 43 1.13 -4.24 -9.13
CA VAL A 43 0.99 -5.28 -8.11
C VAL A 43 0.35 -6.50 -8.76
N ILE A 44 1.09 -7.61 -8.75
CA ILE A 44 0.67 -8.91 -9.27
C ILE A 44 -0.18 -9.63 -8.22
N GLU A 45 0.27 -9.61 -6.95
CA GLU A 45 -0.40 -10.29 -5.83
C GLU A 45 -0.34 -9.48 -4.53
N GLY A 46 -1.22 -9.79 -3.59
CA GLY A 46 -1.21 -9.26 -2.22
C GLY A 46 -2.20 -8.11 -1.94
N LEU A 47 -2.88 -7.63 -2.98
CA LEU A 47 -3.94 -6.62 -2.88
C LEU A 47 -5.17 -7.02 -3.70
N SER A 48 -6.34 -6.65 -3.19
CA SER A 48 -7.64 -6.86 -3.85
C SER A 48 -8.14 -5.56 -4.47
N ALA A 49 -8.93 -5.67 -5.54
CA ALA A 49 -9.56 -4.52 -6.16
C ALA A 49 -10.48 -3.80 -5.16
N GLY A 50 -10.41 -2.47 -5.11
CA GLY A 50 -11.19 -1.64 -4.19
C GLY A 50 -10.55 -1.39 -2.83
N GLU A 51 -9.42 -2.03 -2.51
CA GLU A 51 -8.65 -1.69 -1.31
C GLU A 51 -8.07 -0.28 -1.41
N LYS A 52 -8.15 0.46 -0.31
CA LYS A 52 -7.60 1.82 -0.21
C LYS A 52 -6.17 1.73 0.28
N VAL A 53 -5.22 2.25 -0.51
CA VAL A 53 -3.80 2.26 -0.18
C VAL A 53 -3.39 3.66 0.27
N ILE A 54 -2.60 3.73 1.33
CA ILE A 54 -2.02 4.98 1.83
C ILE A 54 -0.86 5.37 0.92
N THR A 55 -1.01 6.49 0.20
CA THR A 55 -0.01 7.01 -0.75
C THR A 55 0.91 8.08 -0.16
N LEU A 56 0.54 8.68 0.97
CA LEU A 56 1.36 9.70 1.61
C LEU A 56 2.57 9.07 2.30
N SER A 57 3.73 9.68 2.11
CA SER A 57 5.01 9.34 2.76
C SER A 57 5.04 9.68 4.26
N VAL A 58 3.97 9.36 4.98
CA VAL A 58 3.94 9.38 6.44
C VAL A 58 4.36 8.02 6.97
N ASN A 59 5.17 8.05 8.02
CA ASN A 59 5.56 6.85 8.74
C ASN A 59 4.40 6.44 9.67
N ILE A 60 3.43 5.72 9.10
CA ILE A 60 2.27 5.20 9.83
C ILE A 60 2.59 3.77 10.25
N GLU A 61 2.51 3.51 11.56
CA GLU A 61 2.65 2.16 12.08
C GLU A 61 1.39 1.33 11.78
N PRO A 62 1.52 0.04 11.42
CA PRO A 62 0.38 -0.85 11.30
C PRO A 62 -0.46 -0.86 12.59
N GLY A 63 -1.79 -0.92 12.46
CA GLY A 63 -2.72 -0.78 13.57
C GLY A 63 -3.01 0.66 13.96
N THR A 64 -2.44 1.66 13.28
CA THR A 64 -2.83 3.06 13.49
C THR A 64 -4.17 3.35 12.82
N ARG A 65 -5.08 4.02 13.54
CA ARG A 65 -6.31 4.54 12.95
C ARG A 65 -5.99 5.73 12.04
N VAL A 66 -6.52 5.72 10.81
CA VAL A 66 -6.28 6.75 9.81
C VAL A 66 -7.59 7.37 9.33
N LEU A 67 -7.54 8.63 8.93
CA LEU A 67 -8.66 9.30 8.26
C LEU A 67 -8.37 9.31 6.77
N VAL A 68 -9.20 8.62 5.99
CA VAL A 68 -9.11 8.65 4.53
C VAL A 68 -9.76 9.93 4.04
N LYS A 69 -8.97 10.77 3.36
CA LYS A 69 -9.48 11.87 2.55
C LYS A 69 -9.34 11.49 1.08
N PRO A 70 -10.37 11.75 0.24
CA PRO A 70 -10.26 11.55 -1.19
C PRO A 70 -9.21 12.47 -1.82
#